data_AF-A0A9X1STC5-F1
#
_entry.id   AF-A0A9X1STC5-F1
#
_cell.length_a   1.000
_cell.length_b   1.000
_cell.length_c   1.000
_cell.angle_alpha   90.00
_cell.angle_beta   90.00
_cell.angle_gamma   90.00
#
_symmetry.space_group_name_H-M   'P 1'
#
loop_
_entity.id
_entity.type
_entity.pdbx_description
1 polymer ?
#
loop_
_entity_poly.entity_id
_entity_poly.type
_entity_poly.pdbx_seq_one_letter_code
_entity_poly.pdbx_strand_id
1 'polypeptide(L)'
;MQTTRLKVTLRDVEPRVLRVLDVPADSTLGELHDLLQIGVGWLSLEPYQFISGPVTYLPGAVEDVLTDLGRSFGYLYDPQSRWAHDVLVLGPGGDRVGCVYGEGVCPPDSTGGPREYAARLRELPESMREMFWAPHSPEFDQELTDLRVRQMAGVVPESVQQLLRLADDAPELGSGSHLPLEIVRSMHDLRPRWQHFTGMPPLSVLHGILRSCGLLVAGAGRVRDELFIVRKLRSWFAPGTFTASVAGLGVGALAARGALDEETLVGIVLSETDRAYPAGPQEIRNALMHLLPALTGLDLAERTGGAWQPGPSARTLLPQATALSVYASGPREGSGAPEQQMPV
;
A
#
# COMPACT_ATOMS: atom_id res chain seq x y z
N MET A 1 -18.74 4.28 -3.77
CA MET A 1 -18.29 3.62 -2.52
C MET A 1 -18.83 4.44 -1.35
N GLN A 2 -19.45 3.81 -0.35
CA GLN A 2 -19.83 4.53 0.87
C GLN A 2 -18.64 4.56 1.82
N THR A 3 -18.36 5.72 2.41
CA THR A 3 -17.31 5.87 3.42
C THR A 3 -17.92 6.13 4.80
N THR A 4 -17.17 5.81 5.85
CA THR A 4 -17.46 6.21 7.22
C THR A 4 -16.33 7.08 7.74
N ARG A 5 -16.67 8.08 8.54
CA ARG A 5 -15.72 9.01 9.12
C ARG A 5 -15.27 8.54 10.50
N LEU A 6 -13.97 8.37 10.67
CA LEU A 6 -13.33 7.98 11.91
C LEU A 6 -12.53 9.14 12.47
N LYS A 7 -12.64 9.38 13.77
CA LYS A 7 -11.69 10.17 14.54
C LYS A 7 -10.77 9.21 15.30
N VAL A 8 -9.48 9.32 15.05
CA VAL A 8 -8.42 8.48 15.63
C VAL A 8 -7.56 9.37 16.51
N THR A 9 -7.44 9.05 17.80
CA THR A 9 -6.62 9.82 18.75
C THR A 9 -5.62 8.88 19.40
N LEU A 10 -4.33 9.22 19.34
CA LEU A 10 -3.28 8.46 20.02
C LEU A 10 -3.31 8.79 21.52
N ARG A 11 -3.31 7.77 22.38
CA ARG A 11 -3.33 7.93 23.84
C ARG A 11 -1.93 8.19 24.39
N ASP A 12 -1.89 8.87 25.53
CA ASP A 12 -0.68 9.07 26.34
C ASP A 12 0.49 9.79 25.62
N VAL A 13 0.20 10.53 24.54
CA VAL A 13 1.18 11.29 23.76
C VAL A 13 0.84 12.78 23.78
N GLU A 14 1.85 13.60 24.09
CA GLU A 14 1.78 15.07 24.05
C GLU A 14 2.93 15.65 23.19
N PRO A 15 2.68 16.66 22.34
CA PRO A 15 1.36 17.23 22.00
C PRO A 15 0.42 16.20 21.37
N ARG A 16 -0.89 16.44 21.50
CA ARG A 16 -1.92 15.51 21.04
C ARG A 16 -1.75 15.16 19.56
N VAL A 17 -1.84 13.86 19.23
CA VAL A 17 -1.87 13.35 17.86
C VAL A 17 -3.27 12.85 17.53
N LEU A 18 -3.86 13.41 16.47
CA LEU A 18 -5.19 13.07 16.02
C LEU A 18 -5.28 13.07 14.49
N ARG A 19 -6.05 12.12 13.96
CA ARG A 19 -6.44 12.05 12.54
C ARG A 19 -7.95 11.91 12.43
N VAL A 20 -8.52 12.53 11.40
CA VAL A 20 -9.90 12.28 10.97
C VAL A 20 -9.82 11.72 9.56
N LEU A 21 -10.24 10.47 9.42
CA LEU A 21 -10.11 9.69 8.19
C LEU A 21 -11.50 9.31 7.69
N ASP A 22 -11.72 9.46 6.40
CA ASP A 22 -12.83 8.79 5.72
C ASP A 22 -12.30 7.47 5.15
N VAL A 23 -12.89 6.35 5.56
CA VAL A 23 -12.48 4.98 5.17
C VAL A 23 -13.67 4.25 4.55
N PRO A 24 -13.48 3.19 3.74
CA PRO A 24 -14.60 2.38 3.28
C PRO A 24 -15.44 1.85 4.45
N ALA A 25 -16.76 1.98 4.36
CA ALA A 25 -17.64 1.58 5.45
C ALA A 25 -17.62 0.07 5.71
N ASP A 26 -17.29 -0.72 4.70
CA ASP A 26 -17.18 -2.17 4.70
C ASP A 26 -15.72 -2.66 4.75
N SER A 27 -14.78 -1.84 5.24
CA SER A 27 -13.40 -2.25 5.42
C SER A 27 -13.31 -3.50 6.31
N THR A 28 -12.55 -4.49 5.86
CA THR A 28 -12.10 -5.58 6.74
C THR A 28 -11.19 -5.01 7.83
N LEU A 29 -11.03 -5.70 8.95
CA LEU A 29 -10.13 -5.23 10.01
C LEU A 29 -8.66 -5.09 9.55
N GLY A 30 -8.22 -5.92 8.60
CA GLY A 30 -6.89 -5.78 7.98
C GLY A 30 -6.75 -4.51 7.16
N GLU A 31 -7.75 -4.18 6.33
CA GLU A 31 -7.75 -2.93 5.56
C GLU A 31 -7.86 -1.70 6.46
N LEU A 32 -8.67 -1.77 7.51
CA LEU A 32 -8.79 -0.72 8.50
C LEU A 32 -7.44 -0.48 9.18
N HIS A 33 -6.74 -1.55 9.57
CA HIS A 33 -5.40 -1.47 10.14
C HIS A 33 -4.41 -0.76 9.20
N ASP A 34 -4.35 -1.15 7.93
CA ASP A 34 -3.47 -0.51 6.94
C ASP A 34 -3.78 1.00 6.77
N LEU A 35 -5.07 1.36 6.77
CA LEU A 35 -5.53 2.75 6.67
C LEU A 35 -5.22 3.57 7.92
N LEU A 36 -5.34 2.97 9.11
CA LEU A 36 -4.97 3.63 10.37
C LEU A 36 -3.47 3.88 10.42
N GLN A 37 -2.66 2.86 10.11
CA GLN A 37 -1.20 2.92 10.11
C GLN A 37 -0.70 4.01 9.16
N ILE A 38 -1.11 3.99 7.90
CA ILE A 38 -0.69 5.00 6.94
C ILE A 38 -1.21 6.40 7.29
N GLY A 39 -2.39 6.49 7.92
CA GLY A 39 -3.01 7.73 8.35
C GLY A 39 -2.28 8.40 9.52
N VAL A 40 -1.78 7.61 10.48
CA VAL A 40 -0.93 8.12 11.57
C VAL A 40 0.52 8.30 11.13
N GLY A 41 0.96 7.58 10.09
CA GLY A 41 2.29 7.69 9.50
C GLY A 41 3.24 6.54 9.86
N TRP A 42 2.71 5.35 10.14
CA TRP A 42 3.47 4.14 10.47
C TRP A 42 3.39 3.08 9.37
N LEU A 43 4.21 2.02 9.51
CA LEU A 43 4.45 1.02 8.47
C LEU A 43 3.96 -0.39 8.81
N SER A 44 3.19 -0.56 9.90
CA SER A 44 2.57 -1.86 10.22
C SER A 44 3.60 -3.01 10.34
N LEU A 45 4.65 -2.81 11.13
CA LEU A 45 5.70 -3.82 11.30
C LEU A 45 5.43 -4.78 12.46
N GLU A 46 4.57 -4.37 13.40
CA GLU A 46 4.26 -5.12 14.61
C GLU A 46 2.81 -5.65 14.63
N PRO A 47 2.51 -6.66 15.46
CA PRO A 47 1.14 -7.11 15.69
C PRO A 47 0.22 -5.99 16.18
N TYR A 48 -1.08 -6.17 15.97
CA TYR A 48 -2.10 -5.23 16.40
C TYR A 48 -3.35 -5.98 16.89
N GLN A 49 -4.26 -5.26 17.54
CA GLN A 49 -5.58 -5.76 17.93
C GLN A 49 -6.61 -4.62 18.00
N PHE A 50 -7.87 -4.94 17.75
CA PHE A 50 -9.00 -4.04 18.00
C PHE A 50 -9.76 -4.50 19.26
N ILE A 51 -10.26 -3.54 20.04
CA ILE A 51 -10.92 -3.81 21.32
C ILE A 51 -12.25 -3.08 21.33
N SER A 52 -13.37 -3.82 21.33
CA SER A 52 -14.71 -3.26 21.47
C SER A 52 -15.43 -3.86 22.67
N GLY A 53 -15.60 -3.06 23.73
CA GLY A 53 -16.13 -3.54 24.99
C GLY A 53 -15.31 -4.73 25.54
N PRO A 54 -15.92 -5.91 25.79
CA PRO A 54 -15.21 -7.10 26.26
C PRO A 54 -14.54 -7.92 25.15
N VAL A 55 -14.74 -7.56 23.87
CA VAL A 55 -14.28 -8.35 22.72
C VAL A 55 -12.95 -7.80 22.21
N THR A 56 -11.99 -8.70 22.02
CA THR A 56 -10.71 -8.41 21.36
C THR A 56 -10.68 -9.13 20.02
N TYR A 57 -10.49 -8.36 18.96
CA TYR A 57 -10.34 -8.85 17.60
C TYR A 57 -8.85 -8.89 17.24
N LEU A 58 -8.38 -10.06 16.82
CA LEU A 58 -6.97 -10.32 16.47
C LEU A 58 -6.79 -10.36 14.95
N PRO A 59 -5.57 -10.12 14.43
CA PRO A 59 -5.28 -10.21 13.01
C PRO A 59 -5.59 -11.61 12.46
N GLY A 60 -6.11 -11.67 11.23
CA GLY A 60 -6.34 -12.93 10.52
C GLY A 60 -7.74 -13.54 10.67
N ALA A 61 -8.63 -12.94 11.46
CA ALA A 61 -10.06 -13.26 11.41
C ALA A 61 -10.68 -12.65 10.13
N VAL A 62 -10.89 -13.48 9.10
CA VAL A 62 -11.20 -13.05 7.73
C VAL A 62 -12.62 -12.45 7.59
N GLU A 63 -13.48 -12.64 8.58
CA GLU A 63 -14.90 -12.25 8.52
C GLU A 63 -15.21 -10.92 9.22
N ASP A 64 -14.32 -10.42 10.07
CA ASP A 64 -14.59 -9.22 10.86
C ASP A 64 -14.39 -7.95 10.03
N VAL A 65 -15.35 -7.03 10.15
CA VAL A 65 -15.38 -5.75 9.47
C VAL A 65 -15.52 -4.58 10.45
N LEU A 66 -15.23 -3.37 9.98
CA LEU A 66 -15.31 -2.14 10.78
C LEU A 66 -16.65 -1.98 11.52
N THR A 67 -17.77 -2.39 10.92
CA THR A 67 -19.09 -2.29 11.53
C THR A 67 -19.25 -3.13 12.80
N ASP A 68 -18.48 -4.21 12.95
CA ASP A 68 -18.53 -5.11 14.10
C ASP A 68 -17.89 -4.49 15.35
N LEU A 69 -17.05 -3.47 15.18
CA LEU A 69 -16.40 -2.75 16.26
C LEU A 69 -17.34 -1.75 16.97
N GLY A 70 -18.49 -1.43 16.39
CA GLY A 70 -19.44 -0.46 16.93
C GLY A 70 -18.98 1.00 16.82
N ARG A 71 -19.62 1.90 17.58
CA ARG A 71 -19.40 3.36 17.44
C ARG A 71 -18.06 3.84 18.01
N SER A 72 -17.49 3.15 19.00
CA SER A 72 -16.21 3.50 19.59
C SER A 72 -15.47 2.24 20.02
N PHE A 73 -14.18 2.19 19.74
CA PHE A 73 -13.32 1.05 20.01
C PHE A 73 -11.88 1.49 20.22
N GLY A 74 -11.10 0.64 20.88
CA GLY A 74 -9.66 0.78 21.00
C GLY A 74 -8.94 0.11 19.84
N TYR A 75 -7.85 0.71 19.39
CA TYR A 75 -6.90 0.11 18.47
C TYR A 75 -5.51 0.10 19.11
N LEU A 76 -4.98 -1.08 19.37
CA LEU A 76 -3.68 -1.28 20.00
C LEU A 76 -2.71 -1.82 18.96
N TYR A 77 -1.67 -1.04 18.66
CA TYR A 77 -0.54 -1.43 17.84
C TYR A 77 0.67 -1.70 18.73
N ASP A 78 1.47 -2.71 18.37
CA ASP A 78 2.60 -3.20 19.16
C ASP A 78 2.22 -3.37 20.65
N PRO A 79 1.63 -4.52 21.04
CA PRO A 79 1.27 -4.78 22.43
C PRO A 79 2.44 -4.67 23.42
N GLN A 80 3.70 -4.74 22.97
CA GLN A 80 4.87 -4.59 23.82
C GLN A 80 5.11 -3.11 24.16
N SER A 81 5.12 -2.24 23.15
CA SER A 81 5.28 -0.78 23.31
C SER A 81 3.99 -0.06 23.73
N ARG A 82 2.84 -0.71 23.50
CA ARG A 82 1.48 -0.28 23.85
C ARG A 82 1.06 1.03 23.19
N TRP A 83 1.17 1.11 21.87
CA TRP A 83 0.65 2.23 21.09
C TRP A 83 -0.88 2.14 20.97
N ALA A 84 -1.58 2.69 21.95
CA ALA A 84 -3.05 2.64 22.04
C ALA A 84 -3.72 3.86 21.41
N HIS A 85 -4.78 3.62 20.65
CA HIS A 85 -5.60 4.65 20.02
C HIS A 85 -7.05 4.52 20.45
N ASP A 86 -7.70 5.66 20.64
CA ASP A 86 -9.15 5.79 20.67
C ASP A 86 -9.67 6.04 19.26
N VAL A 87 -10.58 5.18 18.80
CA VAL A 87 -11.27 5.36 17.52
C VAL A 87 -12.76 5.60 17.77
N LEU A 88 -13.28 6.66 17.17
CA LEU A 88 -14.69 7.06 17.24
C LEU A 88 -15.26 7.18 15.83
N VAL A 89 -16.34 6.45 15.55
CA VAL A 89 -17.13 6.59 14.33
C VAL A 89 -18.02 7.83 14.46
N LEU A 90 -17.74 8.84 13.64
CA LEU A 90 -18.48 10.10 13.62
C LEU A 90 -19.78 10.02 12.79
N GLY A 91 -19.87 9.05 11.88
CA GLY A 91 -21.00 8.85 10.98
C GLY A 91 -20.54 8.65 9.52
N PRO A 92 -21.43 8.87 8.54
CA PRO A 92 -21.05 8.84 7.12
C PRO A 92 -19.89 9.80 6.82
N GLY A 93 -18.94 9.34 6.02
CA GLY A 93 -17.83 10.17 5.52
C GLY A 93 -18.18 10.88 4.20
N GLY A 94 -17.18 11.49 3.58
CA GLY A 94 -17.30 12.13 2.27
C GLY A 94 -17.29 11.14 1.09
N ASP A 95 -17.29 11.67 -0.12
CA ASP A 95 -17.40 10.87 -1.35
C ASP A 95 -16.15 10.06 -1.69
N ARG A 96 -15.04 10.28 -0.97
CA ARG A 96 -13.76 9.61 -1.19
C ARG A 96 -13.10 9.22 0.12
N VAL A 97 -12.29 8.16 0.07
CA VAL A 97 -11.37 7.80 1.15
C VAL A 97 -10.27 8.85 1.25
N GLY A 98 -9.78 9.13 2.46
CA GLY A 98 -8.73 10.12 2.65
C GLY A 98 -8.63 10.65 4.08
N CYS A 99 -7.71 11.60 4.27
CA CYS A 99 -7.54 12.31 5.53
C CYS A 99 -8.16 13.69 5.42
N VAL A 100 -9.21 13.95 6.21
CA VAL A 100 -9.97 15.20 6.14
C VAL A 100 -9.48 16.24 7.15
N TYR A 101 -8.79 15.79 8.19
CA TYR A 101 -8.19 16.65 9.20
C TYR A 101 -7.12 15.87 9.99
N GLY A 102 -6.10 16.57 10.45
CA GLY A 102 -5.20 16.02 11.46
C GLY A 102 -4.41 17.10 12.19
N GLU A 103 -3.89 16.73 13.35
CA GLU A 103 -3.04 17.58 14.18
C GLU A 103 -2.02 16.71 14.92
N GLY A 104 -0.88 17.32 15.25
CA GLY A 104 0.18 16.65 15.98
C GLY A 104 1.04 15.72 15.14
N VAL A 105 2.33 15.73 15.45
CA VAL A 105 3.35 14.87 14.84
C VAL A 105 3.25 13.49 15.47
N CYS A 106 3.11 12.46 14.64
CA CYS A 106 3.08 11.10 15.15
C CYS A 106 4.49 10.69 15.62
N PRO A 107 4.64 10.09 16.81
CA PRO A 107 5.90 9.49 17.23
C PRO A 107 6.41 8.47 16.21
N PRO A 108 7.72 8.30 16.03
CA PRO A 108 8.24 7.10 15.37
C PRO A 108 7.78 5.86 16.14
N ASP A 109 7.20 4.87 15.45
CA ASP A 109 6.71 3.64 16.08
C ASP A 109 7.80 2.80 16.72
N SER A 110 9.04 2.96 16.25
CA SER A 110 10.26 2.39 16.82
C SER A 110 10.67 2.96 18.18
N THR A 111 10.03 4.02 18.65
CA THR A 111 10.20 4.48 20.04
C THR A 111 9.43 3.51 20.93
N GLY A 112 10.00 2.98 22.02
CA GLY A 112 9.41 1.92 22.86
C GLY A 112 8.15 2.29 23.66
N GLY A 113 7.21 3.02 23.05
CA GLY A 113 5.94 3.43 23.56
C GLY A 113 5.86 4.91 23.96
N PRO A 114 4.66 5.37 24.36
CA PRO A 114 4.41 6.78 24.70
C PRO A 114 5.31 7.32 25.83
N ARG A 115 5.64 6.48 26.81
CA ARG A 115 6.49 6.87 27.94
C ARG A 115 7.94 7.15 27.52
N GLU A 116 8.49 6.29 26.69
CA GLU A 116 9.86 6.49 26.19
C GLU A 116 9.91 7.70 25.26
N TYR A 117 8.91 7.86 24.38
CA TYR A 117 8.77 9.06 23.55
C TYR A 117 8.76 10.34 24.39
N ALA A 118 7.92 10.41 25.43
CA ALA A 118 7.87 11.56 26.32
C ALA A 118 9.18 11.79 27.10
N ALA A 119 9.96 10.75 27.39
CA ALA A 119 11.29 10.89 27.96
C ALA A 119 12.29 11.49 26.94
N ARG A 120 12.31 10.94 25.72
CA ARG A 120 13.15 11.43 24.61
C ARG A 120 12.88 12.90 24.29
N LEU A 121 11.62 13.33 24.23
CA LEU A 121 11.27 14.74 23.99
C LEU A 121 11.84 15.71 25.02
N ARG A 122 11.94 15.27 26.28
CA ARG A 122 12.49 16.08 27.39
C ARG A 122 14.01 16.17 27.34
N GLU A 123 14.66 15.15 26.81
CA GLU A 123 16.13 15.05 26.74
C GLU A 123 16.69 15.64 25.44
N LEU A 124 15.95 15.55 24.33
CA LEU A 124 16.41 15.98 23.02
C LEU A 124 16.46 17.52 22.91
N PRO A 125 17.64 18.09 22.61
CA PRO A 125 17.75 19.48 22.21
C PRO A 125 16.86 19.76 21.01
N GLU A 126 16.29 20.96 20.92
CA GLU A 126 15.41 21.35 19.82
C GLU A 126 16.05 21.16 18.44
N SER A 127 17.36 21.41 18.32
CA SER A 127 18.14 21.19 17.10
C SER A 127 18.28 19.73 16.67
N MET A 128 18.06 18.76 17.57
CA MET A 128 18.12 17.32 17.28
C MET A 128 16.73 16.70 17.16
N ARG A 129 15.68 17.48 17.39
CA ARG A 129 14.32 16.97 17.31
C ARG A 129 14.03 16.51 15.89
N GLU A 130 14.21 17.33 14.86
CA GLU A 130 13.92 16.94 13.48
C GLU A 130 14.52 15.57 13.05
N MET A 131 15.76 15.27 13.44
CA MET A 131 16.42 14.00 13.17
C MET A 131 15.76 12.79 13.87
N PHE A 132 15.16 13.00 15.05
CA PHE A 132 14.48 11.93 15.78
C PHE A 132 13.20 11.47 15.08
N TRP A 133 12.53 12.34 14.32
CA TRP A 133 11.32 11.97 13.58
C TRP A 133 11.66 11.42 12.20
N ALA A 134 12.87 11.64 11.68
CA ALA A 134 13.31 11.12 10.39
C ALA A 134 13.10 9.58 10.29
N PRO A 135 12.61 9.08 9.14
CA PRO A 135 12.33 9.79 7.88
C PRO A 135 11.01 10.57 7.85
N HIS A 136 10.26 10.63 8.94
CA HIS A 136 9.02 11.39 9.07
C HIS A 136 9.31 12.89 9.27
N SER A 137 8.38 13.73 8.80
CA SER A 137 8.44 15.17 8.99
C SER A 137 8.17 15.53 10.47
N PRO A 138 8.86 16.55 11.02
CA PRO A 138 8.53 17.11 12.34
C PRO A 138 7.22 17.92 12.33
N GLU A 139 6.52 17.98 11.19
CA GLU A 139 5.22 18.63 11.04
C GLU A 139 4.22 17.68 10.37
N PHE A 140 2.95 17.83 10.74
CA PHE A 140 1.88 17.09 10.09
C PHE A 140 1.52 17.70 8.74
N ASP A 141 1.68 16.93 7.67
CA ASP A 141 1.27 17.29 6.32
C ASP A 141 -0.06 16.61 5.98
N GLN A 142 -1.15 17.38 6.03
CA GLN A 142 -2.49 16.88 5.76
C GLN A 142 -2.68 16.41 4.31
N GLU A 143 -2.12 17.13 3.34
CA GLU A 143 -2.31 16.81 1.92
C GLU A 143 -1.57 15.52 1.56
N LEU A 144 -0.36 15.36 2.08
CA LEU A 144 0.43 14.14 1.91
C LEU A 144 -0.22 12.95 2.62
N THR A 145 -0.74 13.11 3.84
CA THR A 145 -1.47 12.05 4.52
C THR A 145 -2.75 11.67 3.77
N ASP A 146 -3.51 12.64 3.23
CA ASP A 146 -4.67 12.36 2.39
C ASP A 146 -4.29 11.54 1.15
N LEU A 147 -3.22 11.93 0.46
CA LEU A 147 -2.71 11.20 -0.69
C LEU A 147 -2.32 9.76 -0.33
N ARG A 148 -1.59 9.56 0.78
CA ARG A 148 -1.13 8.23 1.21
C ARG A 148 -2.28 7.33 1.63
N VAL A 149 -3.29 7.86 2.33
CA VAL A 149 -4.50 7.12 2.70
C VAL A 149 -5.28 6.69 1.45
N ARG A 150 -5.41 7.56 0.45
CA ARG A 150 -6.02 7.22 -0.85
C ARG A 150 -5.24 6.13 -1.59
N GLN A 151 -3.93 6.26 -1.63
CA GLN A 151 -3.03 5.28 -2.23
C GLN A 151 -3.16 3.91 -1.55
N MET A 152 -3.25 3.88 -0.21
CA MET A 152 -3.40 2.64 0.56
C MET A 152 -4.75 1.96 0.35
N ALA A 153 -5.84 2.73 0.29
CA ALA A 153 -7.16 2.21 -0.06
C ALA A 153 -7.16 1.55 -1.45
N GLY A 154 -6.42 2.18 -2.36
CA GLY A 154 -6.06 1.67 -3.66
C GLY A 154 -6.88 2.23 -4.81
N VAL A 155 -6.32 2.08 -6.00
CA VAL A 155 -6.90 2.60 -7.25
C VAL A 155 -6.84 1.49 -8.30
N VAL A 156 -7.94 1.31 -9.03
CA VAL A 156 -7.98 0.35 -10.13
C VAL A 156 -7.01 0.81 -11.23
N PRO A 157 -6.03 -0.01 -11.66
CA PRO A 157 -5.11 0.35 -12.74
C PRO A 157 -5.84 0.73 -14.03
N GLU A 158 -5.33 1.71 -14.76
CA GLU A 158 -5.95 2.20 -15.99
C GLU A 158 -6.09 1.10 -17.05
N SER A 159 -5.08 0.24 -17.19
CA SER A 159 -5.12 -0.93 -18.08
C SER A 159 -6.26 -1.89 -17.70
N VAL A 160 -6.54 -2.04 -16.41
CA VAL A 160 -7.68 -2.85 -15.92
C VAL A 160 -9.00 -2.18 -16.24
N GLN A 161 -9.13 -0.88 -15.96
CA GLN A 161 -10.35 -0.11 -16.25
C GLN A 161 -10.72 -0.18 -17.74
N GLN A 162 -9.73 -0.01 -18.63
CA GLN A 162 -9.95 -0.07 -20.07
C GLN A 162 -10.40 -1.47 -20.50
N LEU A 163 -9.72 -2.52 -20.04
CA LEU A 163 -10.09 -3.88 -20.42
C LEU A 163 -11.46 -4.30 -19.88
N LEU A 164 -11.82 -3.88 -18.66
CA LEU A 164 -13.16 -4.13 -18.09
C LEU A 164 -14.25 -3.39 -18.88
N ARG A 165 -14.01 -2.13 -19.27
CA ARG A 165 -14.93 -1.34 -20.12
C ARG A 165 -15.18 -2.04 -21.45
N LEU A 166 -14.11 -2.41 -22.15
CA LEU A 166 -14.19 -3.15 -23.41
C LEU A 166 -14.89 -4.51 -23.25
N ALA A 167 -14.73 -5.16 -22.10
CA ALA A 167 -15.36 -6.44 -21.81
C ALA A 167 -16.85 -6.34 -21.49
N ASP A 168 -17.33 -5.19 -21.02
CA ASP A 168 -18.76 -4.98 -20.76
C ASP A 168 -19.56 -4.80 -22.06
N ASP A 169 -18.91 -4.31 -23.12
CA ASP A 169 -19.50 -4.19 -24.46
C ASP A 169 -19.44 -5.51 -25.28
N ALA A 170 -18.72 -6.53 -24.79
CA ALA A 170 -18.49 -7.79 -25.50
C ALA A 170 -18.57 -9.01 -24.56
N PRO A 171 -19.77 -9.49 -24.20
CA PRO A 171 -19.97 -10.50 -23.16
C PRO A 171 -19.28 -11.86 -23.41
N GLU A 172 -18.91 -12.18 -24.65
CA GLU A 172 -18.19 -13.41 -25.04
C GLU A 172 -16.74 -13.49 -24.52
N LEU A 173 -16.18 -12.35 -24.06
CA LEU A 173 -14.82 -12.22 -23.53
C LEU A 173 -14.56 -12.96 -22.21
N GLY A 174 -15.61 -13.26 -21.45
CA GLY A 174 -15.47 -13.98 -20.17
C GLY A 174 -15.12 -15.46 -20.35
N SER A 175 -15.53 -16.05 -21.47
CA SER A 175 -15.40 -17.49 -21.75
C SER A 175 -14.25 -17.85 -22.69
N GLY A 176 -13.89 -16.97 -23.62
CA GLY A 176 -12.84 -17.24 -24.62
C GLY A 176 -11.41 -17.21 -24.05
N SER A 177 -10.52 -18.05 -24.60
CA SER A 177 -9.07 -17.99 -24.34
C SER A 177 -8.35 -16.91 -25.16
N HIS A 178 -9.02 -16.34 -26.16
CA HIS A 178 -8.47 -15.36 -27.09
C HIS A 178 -9.24 -14.04 -27.02
N LEU A 179 -8.51 -12.93 -27.06
CA LEU A 179 -9.06 -11.60 -27.13
C LEU A 179 -9.42 -11.25 -28.59
N PRO A 180 -10.61 -10.68 -28.86
CA PRO A 180 -10.95 -10.12 -30.16
C PRO A 180 -9.93 -9.08 -30.61
N LEU A 181 -9.67 -9.02 -31.92
CA LEU A 181 -8.65 -8.15 -32.49
C LEU A 181 -8.88 -6.66 -32.18
N GLU A 182 -10.13 -6.22 -32.10
CA GLU A 182 -10.49 -4.84 -31.78
C GLU A 182 -10.06 -4.44 -30.36
N ILE A 183 -10.16 -5.37 -29.41
CA ILE A 183 -9.73 -5.16 -28.02
C ILE A 183 -8.22 -5.15 -27.93
N VAL A 184 -7.55 -6.06 -28.65
CA VAL A 184 -6.09 -6.05 -28.75
C VAL A 184 -5.60 -4.72 -29.30
N ARG A 185 -6.23 -4.20 -30.36
CA ARG A 185 -5.90 -2.88 -30.93
C ARG A 185 -6.11 -1.76 -29.92
N SER A 186 -7.28 -1.68 -29.28
CA SER A 186 -7.58 -0.65 -28.30
C SER A 186 -6.60 -0.65 -27.12
N MET A 187 -6.23 -1.82 -26.62
CA MET A 187 -5.24 -1.94 -25.54
C MET A 187 -3.83 -1.57 -26.01
N HIS A 188 -3.48 -1.88 -27.26
CA HIS A 188 -2.22 -1.45 -27.86
C HIS A 188 -2.15 0.06 -28.13
N ASP A 189 -3.27 0.72 -28.41
CA ASP A 189 -3.32 2.18 -28.49
C ASP A 189 -3.08 2.81 -27.11
N LEU A 190 -3.65 2.22 -26.05
CA LEU A 190 -3.42 2.65 -24.66
C LEU A 190 -2.00 2.35 -24.16
N ARG A 191 -1.43 1.20 -24.56
CA ARG A 191 -0.09 0.74 -24.15
C ARG A 191 0.74 0.28 -25.37
N PRO A 192 1.26 1.21 -26.19
CA PRO A 192 1.99 0.88 -27.43
C PRO A 192 3.22 -0.01 -27.22
N ARG A 193 3.86 0.08 -26.05
CA ARG A 193 5.05 -0.72 -25.71
C ARG A 193 4.77 -2.21 -25.60
N TRP A 194 3.53 -2.61 -25.31
CA TRP A 194 3.18 -4.04 -25.17
C TRP A 194 3.35 -4.82 -26.48
N GLN A 195 3.31 -4.14 -27.63
CA GLN A 195 3.54 -4.74 -28.95
C GLN A 195 4.95 -5.30 -29.13
N HIS A 196 5.93 -4.75 -28.41
CA HIS A 196 7.35 -5.11 -28.52
C HIS A 196 7.81 -5.99 -27.36
N PHE A 197 6.88 -6.47 -26.53
CA PHE A 197 7.19 -7.26 -25.36
C PHE A 197 7.67 -8.66 -25.75
N THR A 198 8.78 -9.11 -25.17
CA THR A 198 9.34 -10.44 -25.43
C THR A 198 8.78 -11.46 -24.42
N GLY A 199 8.32 -12.61 -24.90
CA GLY A 199 7.71 -13.66 -24.07
C GLY A 199 6.18 -13.58 -24.04
N MET A 200 5.56 -13.86 -22.88
CA MET A 200 4.11 -13.79 -22.74
C MET A 200 3.62 -12.32 -22.77
N PRO A 201 2.70 -11.95 -23.67
CA PRO A 201 2.23 -10.56 -23.76
C PRO A 201 1.53 -10.10 -22.47
N PRO A 202 1.81 -8.88 -21.96
CA PRO A 202 1.17 -8.33 -20.76
C PRO A 202 -0.36 -8.33 -20.85
N LEU A 203 -0.91 -8.05 -22.03
CA LEU A 203 -2.36 -8.09 -22.27
C LEU A 203 -2.97 -9.48 -22.03
N SER A 204 -2.31 -10.54 -22.52
CA SER A 204 -2.78 -11.91 -22.34
C SER A 204 -2.73 -12.32 -20.87
N VAL A 205 -1.66 -11.93 -20.17
CA VAL A 205 -1.52 -12.20 -18.73
C VAL A 205 -2.55 -11.41 -17.93
N LEU A 206 -2.77 -10.13 -18.24
CA LEU A 206 -3.81 -9.29 -17.63
C LEU A 206 -5.20 -9.92 -17.80
N HIS A 207 -5.55 -10.35 -19.01
CA HIS A 207 -6.83 -11.04 -19.26
C HIS A 207 -6.97 -12.30 -18.40
N GLY A 208 -5.91 -13.11 -18.30
CA GLY A 208 -5.87 -14.28 -17.42
C GLY A 208 -6.08 -13.94 -15.93
N ILE A 209 -5.43 -12.86 -15.44
CA ILE A 209 -5.61 -12.36 -14.07
C ILE A 209 -7.05 -11.95 -13.82
N LEU A 210 -7.65 -11.14 -14.71
CA LEU A 210 -9.02 -10.69 -14.53
C LEU A 210 -10.02 -11.86 -14.54
N ARG A 211 -9.77 -12.90 -15.34
CA ARG A 211 -10.59 -14.12 -15.32
C ARG A 211 -10.43 -14.90 -14.02
N SER A 212 -9.20 -15.14 -13.57
CA SER A 212 -8.96 -15.89 -12.32
C SER A 212 -9.49 -15.18 -11.08
N CYS A 213 -9.49 -13.85 -11.10
CA CYS A 213 -10.08 -13.01 -10.06
C CYS A 213 -11.62 -12.94 -10.12
N GLY A 214 -12.26 -13.57 -11.12
CA GLY A 214 -13.71 -13.49 -11.31
C GLY A 214 -14.20 -12.10 -11.73
N LEU A 215 -13.32 -11.27 -12.31
CA LEU A 215 -13.67 -9.94 -12.81
C LEU A 215 -14.21 -9.98 -14.25
N LEU A 216 -14.10 -11.12 -14.94
CA LEU A 216 -14.63 -11.36 -16.29
C LEU A 216 -15.59 -12.57 -16.31
N VAL A 217 -16.80 -12.44 -15.76
CA VAL A 217 -17.83 -13.51 -15.71
C VAL A 217 -18.98 -13.26 -16.69
N ALA A 218 -19.32 -14.19 -17.58
CA ALA A 218 -20.38 -13.99 -18.59
C ALA A 218 -21.74 -13.56 -17.99
N GLY A 219 -22.40 -12.55 -18.57
CA GLY A 219 -23.74 -12.08 -18.16
C GLY A 219 -23.87 -10.55 -18.03
N ALA A 220 -25.10 -10.02 -18.17
CA ALA A 220 -25.41 -8.60 -18.13
C ALA A 220 -25.58 -8.06 -16.69
N GLY A 221 -25.13 -6.83 -16.43
CA GLY A 221 -25.40 -6.09 -15.18
C GLY A 221 -24.34 -6.18 -14.08
N ARG A 222 -23.04 -6.12 -14.43
CA ARG A 222 -21.96 -6.15 -13.43
C ARG A 222 -21.78 -4.77 -12.77
N VAL A 223 -22.47 -4.52 -11.67
CA VAL A 223 -22.07 -3.41 -10.78
C VAL A 223 -20.81 -3.87 -10.03
N ARG A 224 -19.66 -3.29 -10.38
CA ARG A 224 -18.41 -3.45 -9.65
C ARG A 224 -18.02 -2.09 -9.13
N ASP A 225 -18.04 -1.89 -7.83
CA ASP A 225 -17.37 -0.72 -7.26
C ASP A 225 -15.84 -0.89 -7.34
N GLU A 226 -15.11 0.22 -7.25
CA GLU A 226 -13.66 0.22 -7.41
C GLU A 226 -12.95 -0.58 -6.32
N LEU A 227 -13.45 -0.56 -5.07
CA LEU A 227 -12.84 -1.27 -3.96
C LEU A 227 -12.97 -2.79 -4.13
N PHE A 228 -14.12 -3.26 -4.61
CA PHE A 228 -14.32 -4.65 -4.99
C PHE A 228 -13.29 -5.10 -6.03
N ILE A 229 -13.06 -4.28 -7.07
CA ILE A 229 -12.06 -4.59 -8.11
C ILE A 229 -10.66 -4.64 -7.49
N VAL A 230 -10.28 -3.65 -6.68
CA VAL A 230 -8.98 -3.60 -6.00
C VAL A 230 -8.78 -4.84 -5.11
N ARG A 231 -9.77 -5.23 -4.31
CA ARG A 231 -9.72 -6.44 -3.46
C ARG A 231 -9.50 -7.70 -4.30
N LYS A 232 -10.22 -7.85 -5.41
CA LYS A 232 -10.06 -8.99 -6.33
C LYS A 232 -8.67 -9.02 -6.95
N LEU A 233 -8.15 -7.90 -7.42
CA LEU A 233 -6.78 -7.83 -7.95
C LEU A 233 -5.72 -8.15 -6.89
N ARG A 234 -5.86 -7.62 -5.67
CA ARG A 234 -4.97 -7.91 -4.54
C ARG A 234 -4.98 -9.40 -4.19
N SER A 235 -6.13 -10.07 -4.29
CA SER A 235 -6.24 -11.51 -4.00
C SER A 235 -5.44 -12.41 -4.95
N TRP A 236 -5.06 -11.91 -6.14
CA TRP A 236 -4.15 -12.62 -7.04
C TRP A 236 -2.74 -12.75 -6.45
N PHE A 237 -2.33 -11.77 -5.64
CA PHE A 237 -1.09 -11.82 -4.86
C PHE A 237 -1.40 -12.43 -3.48
N ALA A 238 -1.47 -13.76 -3.42
CA ALA A 238 -1.78 -14.48 -2.19
C ALA A 238 -0.84 -14.05 -1.03
N PRO A 239 -1.39 -13.51 0.08
CA PRO A 239 -0.59 -13.03 1.20
C PRO A 239 0.36 -14.10 1.75
N GLY A 240 1.55 -13.68 2.15
CA GLY A 240 2.57 -14.56 2.72
C GLY A 240 3.27 -15.46 1.72
N THR A 241 2.90 -15.47 0.43
CA THR A 241 3.63 -16.25 -0.59
C THR A 241 4.90 -15.54 -1.07
N PHE A 242 5.92 -16.30 -1.44
CA PHE A 242 7.17 -15.77 -2.00
C PHE A 242 6.94 -14.80 -3.17
N THR A 243 6.04 -15.15 -4.10
CA THR A 243 5.72 -14.32 -5.26
C THR A 243 5.08 -12.99 -4.87
N ALA A 244 4.16 -13.00 -3.90
CA ALA A 244 3.54 -11.77 -3.40
C ALA A 244 4.57 -10.88 -2.69
N SER A 245 5.48 -11.48 -1.90
CA SER A 245 6.58 -10.76 -1.26
C SER A 245 7.52 -10.12 -2.27
N VAL A 246 7.98 -10.87 -3.29
CA VAL A 246 8.85 -10.33 -4.35
C VAL A 246 8.16 -9.20 -5.13
N ALA A 247 6.86 -9.35 -5.44
CA ALA A 247 6.10 -8.31 -6.11
C ALA A 247 5.97 -7.04 -5.24
N GLY A 248 5.58 -7.19 -3.96
CA GLY A 248 5.40 -6.07 -3.04
C GLY A 248 6.70 -5.31 -2.77
N LEU A 249 7.78 -6.03 -2.46
CA LEU A 249 9.11 -5.46 -2.22
C LEU A 249 9.68 -4.81 -3.50
N GLY A 250 9.61 -5.51 -4.63
CA GLY A 250 10.17 -5.02 -5.89
C GLY A 250 9.45 -3.79 -6.41
N VAL A 251 8.11 -3.80 -6.43
CA VAL A 251 7.31 -2.64 -6.82
C VAL A 251 7.48 -1.50 -5.81
N GLY A 252 7.55 -1.81 -4.51
CA GLY A 252 7.81 -0.81 -3.47
C GLY A 252 9.16 -0.11 -3.64
N ALA A 253 10.22 -0.87 -3.93
CA ALA A 253 11.55 -0.33 -4.20
C ALA A 253 11.55 0.62 -5.41
N LEU A 254 10.91 0.21 -6.52
CA LEU A 254 10.76 1.04 -7.71
C LEU A 254 9.91 2.28 -7.44
N ALA A 255 8.80 2.13 -6.72
CA ALA A 255 7.93 3.24 -6.36
C ALA A 255 8.69 4.29 -5.54
N ALA A 256 9.56 3.85 -4.63
CA ALA A 256 10.32 4.73 -3.76
C ALA A 256 11.52 5.39 -4.45
N ARG A 257 12.28 4.62 -5.23
CA ARG A 257 13.60 5.03 -5.76
C ARG A 257 13.59 5.39 -7.25
N GLY A 258 12.48 5.15 -7.95
CA GLY A 258 12.37 5.34 -9.39
C GLY A 258 12.99 4.18 -10.16
N ALA A 259 13.61 4.53 -11.30
CA ALA A 259 14.29 3.57 -12.16
C ALA A 259 15.43 2.85 -11.44
N LEU A 260 15.49 1.52 -11.53
CA LEU A 260 16.59 0.73 -10.97
C LEU A 260 17.11 -0.25 -12.01
N ASP A 261 18.43 -0.47 -12.04
CA ASP A 261 18.98 -1.62 -12.74
C ASP A 261 18.59 -2.92 -12.01
N GLU A 262 18.72 -4.04 -12.72
CA GLU A 262 18.29 -5.35 -12.19
C GLU A 262 19.09 -5.79 -10.97
N GLU A 263 20.40 -5.53 -10.93
CA GLU A 263 21.26 -5.99 -9.84
C GLU A 263 20.89 -5.26 -8.54
N THR A 264 20.73 -3.94 -8.62
CA THR A 264 20.26 -3.11 -7.52
C THR A 264 18.88 -3.53 -7.03
N LEU A 265 17.92 -3.75 -7.94
CA LEU A 265 16.56 -4.18 -7.56
C LEU A 265 16.58 -5.55 -6.86
N VAL A 266 17.32 -6.52 -7.40
CA VAL A 266 17.46 -7.86 -6.80
C VAL A 266 18.10 -7.76 -5.41
N GLY A 267 19.14 -6.94 -5.24
CA GLY A 267 19.81 -6.75 -3.96
C GLY A 267 18.86 -6.19 -2.88
N ILE A 268 18.03 -5.22 -3.24
CA ILE A 268 17.02 -4.65 -2.32
C ILE A 268 15.96 -5.70 -1.95
N VAL A 269 15.39 -6.37 -2.95
CA VAL A 269 14.36 -7.38 -2.64
C VAL A 269 14.94 -8.50 -1.79
N LEU A 270 16.18 -8.91 -2.05
CA LEU A 270 16.87 -9.94 -1.27
C LEU A 270 17.11 -9.53 0.19
N SER A 271 17.49 -8.28 0.47
CA SER A 271 17.73 -7.82 1.85
C SER A 271 16.46 -7.80 2.69
N GLU A 272 15.32 -7.52 2.05
CA GLU A 272 14.02 -7.40 2.70
C GLU A 272 13.19 -8.69 2.66
N THR A 273 13.62 -9.71 1.89
CA THR A 273 12.92 -11.00 1.85
C THR A 273 13.19 -11.75 3.15
N ASP A 274 12.11 -12.09 3.85
CA ASP A 274 12.16 -12.82 5.12
C ASP A 274 12.96 -14.13 5.01
N ARG A 275 13.63 -14.51 6.11
CA ARG A 275 14.32 -15.80 6.27
C ARG A 275 13.40 -17.01 6.08
N ALA A 276 12.07 -16.81 6.17
CA ALA A 276 11.08 -17.83 5.85
C ALA A 276 11.23 -18.38 4.42
N TYR A 277 11.82 -17.61 3.50
CA TYR A 277 12.13 -18.03 2.15
C TYR A 277 13.64 -17.92 1.88
N PRO A 278 14.43 -18.99 2.09
CA PRO A 278 15.82 -18.99 1.69
C PRO A 278 15.91 -18.90 0.16
N ALA A 279 16.08 -17.68 -0.35
CA ALA A 279 16.22 -17.37 -1.77
C ALA A 279 17.59 -16.74 -1.99
N GLY A 280 18.26 -17.12 -3.08
CA GLY A 280 19.46 -16.43 -3.55
C GLY A 280 19.10 -15.32 -4.55
N PRO A 281 20.10 -14.54 -4.99
CA PRO A 281 19.90 -13.50 -6.00
C PRO A 281 19.27 -14.01 -7.30
N GLN A 282 19.57 -15.26 -7.70
CA GLN A 282 19.05 -15.82 -8.94
C GLN A 282 17.57 -16.19 -8.83
N GLU A 283 17.11 -16.70 -7.69
CA GLU A 283 15.71 -16.99 -7.43
C GLU A 283 14.86 -15.72 -7.45
N ILE A 284 15.35 -14.64 -6.83
CA ILE A 284 14.69 -13.32 -6.87
C ILE A 284 14.63 -12.78 -8.30
N ARG A 285 15.74 -12.84 -9.05
CA ARG A 285 15.78 -12.45 -10.46
C ARG A 285 14.77 -13.23 -11.30
N ASN A 286 14.72 -14.55 -11.14
CA ASN A 286 13.79 -15.41 -11.85
C ASN A 286 12.33 -15.06 -11.50
N ALA A 287 12.05 -14.82 -10.22
CA ALA A 287 10.71 -14.43 -9.75
C ALA A 287 10.27 -13.08 -10.32
N LEU A 288 11.14 -12.06 -10.29
CA LEU A 288 10.87 -10.75 -10.90
C LEU A 288 10.59 -10.90 -12.40
N MET A 289 11.44 -11.61 -13.14
CA MET A 289 11.24 -11.82 -14.58
C MET A 289 9.98 -12.62 -14.90
N HIS A 290 9.62 -13.60 -14.07
CA HIS A 290 8.37 -14.34 -14.19
C HIS A 290 7.15 -13.44 -13.96
N LEU A 291 7.25 -12.52 -12.99
CA LEU A 291 6.19 -11.56 -12.66
C LEU A 291 6.07 -10.41 -13.66
N LEU A 292 7.12 -10.07 -14.41
CA LEU A 292 7.17 -8.88 -15.27
C LEU A 292 5.93 -8.70 -16.16
N PRO A 293 5.41 -9.70 -16.90
CA PRO A 293 4.21 -9.52 -17.71
C PRO A 293 2.97 -9.13 -16.89
N ALA A 294 2.82 -9.71 -15.69
CA ALA A 294 1.72 -9.40 -14.78
C ALA A 294 1.87 -7.99 -14.18
N LEU A 295 3.07 -7.63 -13.72
CA LEU A 295 3.35 -6.30 -13.20
C LEU A 295 3.16 -5.22 -14.27
N THR A 296 3.55 -5.49 -15.51
CA THR A 296 3.32 -4.58 -16.64
C THR A 296 1.84 -4.50 -17.02
N GLY A 297 1.12 -5.63 -17.03
CA GLY A 297 -0.32 -5.65 -17.31
C GLY A 297 -1.15 -4.91 -16.26
N LEU A 298 -0.73 -4.95 -14.99
CA LEU A 298 -1.36 -4.24 -13.86
C LEU A 298 -0.84 -2.81 -13.65
N ASP A 299 -0.04 -2.28 -14.59
CA ASP A 299 0.58 -0.96 -14.50
C ASP A 299 1.44 -0.75 -13.22
N LEU A 300 2.01 -1.82 -12.65
CA LEU A 300 2.83 -1.78 -11.43
C LEU A 300 4.31 -1.53 -11.72
N ALA A 301 4.84 -2.16 -12.76
CA ALA A 301 6.23 -2.02 -13.17
C ALA A 301 6.41 -2.40 -14.65
N GLU A 302 7.40 -1.81 -15.30
CA GLU A 302 7.81 -2.18 -16.65
C GLU A 302 9.34 -2.27 -16.74
N ARG A 303 9.83 -2.84 -17.85
CA ARG A 303 11.26 -2.92 -18.14
C ARG A 303 11.57 -2.21 -19.45
N THR A 304 12.43 -1.20 -19.40
CA THR A 304 12.84 -0.39 -20.56
C THR A 304 14.36 -0.29 -20.61
N GLY A 305 14.96 -0.64 -21.75
CA GLY A 305 16.42 -0.51 -21.94
C GLY A 305 17.25 -1.32 -20.93
N GLY A 306 16.72 -2.44 -20.44
CA GLY A 306 17.38 -3.28 -19.43
C GLY A 306 17.13 -2.87 -17.98
N ALA A 307 16.62 -1.66 -17.73
CA ALA A 307 16.27 -1.16 -16.40
C ALA A 307 14.79 -1.38 -16.07
N TRP A 308 14.50 -1.53 -14.78
CA TRP A 308 13.16 -1.60 -14.21
C TRP A 308 12.64 -0.20 -13.89
N GLN A 309 11.36 0.03 -14.15
CA GLN A 309 10.69 1.32 -13.96
C GLN A 309 9.41 1.13 -13.15
N PRO A 310 9.07 2.04 -12.22
CA PRO A 310 7.76 2.03 -11.60
C PRO A 310 6.68 2.34 -12.63
N GLY A 311 5.60 1.56 -12.62
CA GLY A 311 4.40 1.86 -13.38
C GLY A 311 3.51 2.89 -12.65
N PRO A 312 2.49 3.42 -13.33
CA PRO A 312 1.60 4.44 -12.74
C PRO A 312 0.79 3.94 -11.53
N SER A 313 0.61 2.62 -11.38
CA SER A 313 -0.08 2.00 -10.23
C SER A 313 0.86 1.45 -9.15
N ALA A 314 2.17 1.73 -9.23
CA ALA A 314 3.18 1.21 -8.30
C ALA A 314 2.93 1.58 -6.82
N ARG A 315 2.17 2.65 -6.57
CA ARG A 315 1.85 3.16 -5.23
C ARG A 315 0.38 2.93 -4.81
N THR A 316 -0.41 2.20 -5.60
CA THR A 316 -1.87 2.16 -5.38
C THR A 316 -2.46 0.76 -5.33
N LEU A 317 -1.82 -0.25 -5.92
CA LEU A 317 -2.43 -1.58 -5.93
C LEU A 317 -2.01 -2.45 -4.74
N LEU A 318 -0.72 -2.45 -4.39
CA LEU A 318 -0.17 -3.32 -3.35
C LEU A 318 0.05 -2.53 -2.04
N PRO A 319 -0.58 -2.92 -0.90
CA PRO A 319 -0.40 -2.25 0.38
C PRO A 319 1.08 -2.16 0.80
N GLN A 320 1.82 -3.27 0.70
CA GLN A 320 3.24 -3.31 1.04
C GLN A 320 4.08 -2.36 0.18
N ALA A 321 3.84 -2.32 -1.14
CA ALA A 321 4.56 -1.39 -2.02
C ALA A 321 4.24 0.07 -1.68
N THR A 322 2.97 0.35 -1.36
CA THR A 322 2.51 1.68 -0.93
C THR A 322 3.22 2.12 0.33
N ALA A 323 3.25 1.27 1.36
CA ALA A 323 3.95 1.52 2.63
C ALA A 323 5.46 1.76 2.42
N LEU A 324 6.14 0.90 1.66
CA LEU A 324 7.58 1.04 1.38
C LEU A 324 7.91 2.34 0.61
N SER A 325 7.02 2.74 -0.30
CA SER A 325 7.19 3.97 -1.07
C SER A 325 7.18 5.24 -0.22
N VAL A 326 6.59 5.17 0.98
CA VAL A 326 6.58 6.26 1.96
C VAL A 326 7.92 6.38 2.66
N TYR A 327 8.53 5.26 3.08
CA TYR A 327 9.74 5.25 3.89
C TYR A 327 10.99 5.71 3.13
N ALA A 328 11.17 5.22 1.90
CA ALA A 328 12.34 5.57 1.08
C ALA A 328 12.21 6.95 0.37
N SER A 329 11.11 7.68 0.60
CA SER A 329 10.96 9.09 0.22
C SER A 329 11.39 10.07 1.33
N GLY A 330 12.02 9.58 2.42
CA GLY A 330 12.66 10.43 3.43
C GLY A 330 13.68 11.41 2.81
N PRO A 331 14.05 12.50 3.52
CA PRO A 331 14.72 13.65 2.92
C PRO A 331 15.91 13.21 2.06
N ARG A 332 15.84 13.54 0.77
CA ARG A 332 16.94 13.39 -0.19
C ARG A 332 18.14 14.11 0.41
N GLU A 333 19.27 13.41 0.54
CA GLU A 333 20.56 14.04 0.80
C GLU A 333 20.76 15.17 -0.21
N GLY A 334 20.60 16.40 0.27
CA GLY A 334 20.48 17.60 -0.56
C GLY A 334 20.58 18.89 0.25
N SER A 335 21.04 18.81 1.50
CA SER A 335 21.54 19.97 2.25
C SER A 335 22.88 19.56 2.83
N GLY A 336 23.97 20.02 2.20
CA GLY A 336 25.32 19.79 2.70
C GLY A 336 25.44 20.28 4.14
N ALA A 337 25.73 19.35 5.05
CA ALA A 337 26.32 19.68 6.33
C ALA A 337 27.84 19.58 6.19
N PRO A 338 28.62 20.55 6.71
CA PRO A 338 30.07 20.52 6.59
C PRO A 338 30.64 19.38 7.44
N GLU A 339 31.60 18.62 6.88
CA GLU A 339 32.53 17.81 7.64
C GLU A 339 33.17 18.69 8.73
N GLN A 340 32.81 18.47 9.99
CA GLN A 340 33.60 18.94 11.12
C GLN A 340 34.32 17.75 11.73
N GLN A 341 35.64 17.78 11.51
CA GLN A 341 36.64 16.90 12.08
C GLN A 341 36.48 16.81 13.61
N MET A 342 36.43 15.58 14.11
CA MET A 342 36.64 15.30 15.54
C MET A 342 38.12 15.54 15.89
N PRO A 343 38.44 16.27 16.98
CA PRO A 343 39.79 16.25 17.52
C PRO A 343 40.03 14.95 18.31
N VAL A 344 41.27 14.48 18.23
CA VAL A 344 41.85 13.24 18.77
C VAL A 344 41.71 13.09 20.27
#